data_AF-A0A8H7SA87-F1
#
_entry.id   AF-A0A8H7SA87-F1
#
_cell.length_a   1.000
_cell.length_b   1.000
_cell.length_c   1.000
_cell.angle_alpha   90.00
_cell.angle_beta   90.00
_cell.angle_gamma   90.00
#
_symmetry.space_group_name_H-M   'P 1'
#
loop_
_entity.id
_entity.type
_entity.pdbx_description
1 polymer ?
#
loop_
_entity_poly.entity_id
_entity_poly.type
_entity_poly.pdbx_seq_one_letter_code
_entity_poly.pdbx_strand_id
1 'polypeptide(L)'
;MESTKVRAGTRKYEEELQDAWDMIAFDPEDPTGYLTAGYCYKDQRKQEKAIHVFNMGLKQVSVTHYNYDALRQRKQEAKSRKTKRVDILSQLPLEITHHIIDNFDQESITLYSRICSSWRNIILKHSKYWERMTIAGWEYGHSTLLPFMLLSSVSQYVQEIVVFIINSARVATLFKVFQTANFSKIRLLKIVPQRCLSIRLLSIPTSYAELLSALNPISKTLTTLDLALETKSTNLPKLSDILNISGKLTTLRYIVKSDNPVFIPTTVTAQQKTLLKELVLFSENKRRQNE
;
A
#
# COMPACT_ATOMS: atom_id res chain seq x y z
N MET A 1 -18.09 -0.99 32.28
CA MET A 1 -19.48 -1.35 31.93
C MET A 1 -19.58 -2.26 30.70
N GLU A 2 -18.74 -2.12 29.67
CA GLU A 2 -18.77 -3.05 28.51
C GLU A 2 -18.27 -4.47 28.83
N SER A 3 -17.23 -4.63 29.66
CA SER A 3 -16.73 -5.94 30.08
C SER A 3 -17.78 -6.79 30.83
N THR A 4 -18.59 -6.16 31.69
CA THR A 4 -19.68 -6.82 32.40
C THR A 4 -20.84 -7.20 31.48
N LYS A 5 -21.11 -6.41 30.44
CA LYS A 5 -22.16 -6.68 29.44
C LYS A 5 -21.78 -7.81 28.48
N VAL A 6 -20.52 -7.83 28.04
CA VAL A 6 -19.96 -8.93 27.23
C VAL A 6 -19.94 -10.24 28.04
N ARG A 7 -19.50 -10.18 29.30
CA ARG A 7 -19.46 -11.35 30.20
C ARG A 7 -20.86 -11.89 30.56
N ALA A 8 -21.84 -11.01 30.71
CA ALA A 8 -23.24 -11.41 30.89
C ALA A 8 -23.81 -12.07 29.63
N GLY A 9 -23.46 -11.56 28.44
CA GLY A 9 -23.87 -12.15 27.16
C GLY A 9 -23.27 -13.54 26.93
N THR A 10 -21.99 -13.75 27.22
CA THR A 10 -21.34 -15.07 27.05
C THR A 10 -21.93 -16.13 27.97
N ARG A 11 -22.19 -15.78 29.24
CA ARG A 11 -22.76 -16.71 30.23
C ARG A 11 -24.16 -17.16 29.84
N LYS A 12 -25.00 -16.24 29.37
CA LYS A 12 -26.36 -16.56 28.91
C LYS A 12 -26.37 -17.58 27.77
N TYR A 13 -25.45 -17.45 26.81
CA TYR A 13 -25.34 -18.39 25.70
C TYR A 13 -24.82 -19.77 26.12
N GLU A 14 -23.99 -19.86 27.15
CA GLU A 14 -23.52 -21.14 27.71
C GLU A 14 -24.66 -21.89 28.40
N GLU A 15 -25.46 -21.20 29.20
CA GLU A 15 -26.66 -21.74 29.84
C GLU A 15 -27.69 -22.21 28.79
N GLU A 16 -28.02 -21.37 27.80
CA GLU A 16 -28.94 -21.73 26.71
C GLU A 16 -28.43 -22.90 25.84
N LEU A 17 -27.11 -23.03 25.66
CA LEU A 17 -26.54 -24.18 24.96
C LEU A 17 -26.66 -25.45 25.79
N GLN A 18 -26.42 -25.37 27.10
CA GLN A 18 -26.56 -26.50 27.99
C GLN A 18 -28.00 -27.03 27.96
N ASP A 19 -28.98 -26.13 28.15
CA ASP A 19 -30.41 -26.48 28.07
C ASP A 19 -30.75 -27.13 26.73
N ALA A 20 -30.25 -26.56 25.62
CA ALA A 20 -30.49 -27.12 24.29
C ALA A 20 -29.90 -28.53 24.10
N TRP A 21 -28.72 -28.81 24.68
CA TRP A 21 -28.13 -30.14 24.64
C TRP A 21 -28.86 -31.13 25.54
N ASP A 22 -29.33 -30.69 26.70
CA ASP A 22 -30.15 -31.50 27.60
C ASP A 22 -31.49 -31.86 26.94
N MET A 23 -32.10 -30.94 26.19
CA MET A 23 -33.28 -31.22 25.37
C MET A 23 -33.00 -32.28 24.29
N ILE A 24 -31.87 -32.17 23.57
CA ILE A 24 -31.46 -33.16 22.56
C ILE A 24 -31.21 -34.53 23.19
N ALA A 25 -30.63 -34.58 24.39
CA ALA A 25 -30.37 -35.82 25.11
C ALA A 25 -31.66 -36.46 25.63
N PHE A 26 -32.63 -35.65 26.06
CA PHE A 26 -33.92 -36.11 26.55
C PHE A 26 -34.81 -36.63 25.41
N ASP A 27 -34.91 -35.89 24.30
CA ASP A 27 -35.66 -36.29 23.11
C ASP A 27 -34.88 -35.94 21.82
N PRO A 28 -34.14 -36.90 21.25
CA PRO A 28 -33.37 -36.69 20.03
C PRO A 28 -34.22 -36.49 18.77
N GLU A 29 -35.52 -36.83 18.78
CA GLU A 29 -36.44 -36.69 17.65
C GLU A 29 -37.19 -35.34 17.68
N ASP A 30 -37.18 -34.63 18.81
CA ASP A 30 -37.70 -33.25 18.89
C ASP A 30 -36.70 -32.25 18.25
N PRO A 31 -37.09 -31.53 17.19
CA PRO A 31 -36.23 -30.51 16.59
C PRO A 31 -35.93 -29.31 17.50
N THR A 32 -36.66 -29.11 18.60
CA THR A 32 -36.56 -27.91 19.43
C THR A 32 -35.15 -27.71 19.99
N GLY A 33 -34.53 -28.75 20.55
CA GLY A 33 -33.16 -28.66 21.06
C GLY A 33 -32.14 -28.29 19.97
N TYR A 34 -32.23 -28.91 18.79
CA TYR A 34 -31.36 -28.58 17.65
C TYR A 34 -31.58 -27.16 17.12
N LEU A 35 -32.83 -26.69 17.09
CA LEU A 35 -33.16 -25.33 16.70
C LEU A 35 -32.54 -24.33 17.69
N THR A 36 -32.74 -24.53 18.99
CA THR A 36 -32.21 -23.66 20.06
C THR A 36 -30.69 -23.59 20.03
N ALA A 37 -29.99 -24.73 20.00
CA ALA A 37 -28.53 -24.76 19.91
C ALA A 37 -28.03 -24.10 18.61
N GLY A 38 -28.70 -24.36 17.48
CA GLY A 38 -28.38 -23.75 16.21
C GLY A 38 -28.54 -22.23 16.20
N TYR A 39 -29.58 -21.68 16.84
CA TYR A 39 -29.74 -20.23 17.00
C TYR A 39 -28.64 -19.62 17.87
N CYS A 40 -28.36 -20.22 19.02
CA CYS A 40 -27.32 -19.73 19.91
C CYS A 40 -25.96 -19.64 19.19
N TYR A 41 -25.60 -20.65 18.39
CA TYR A 41 -24.39 -20.58 17.55
C TYR A 41 -24.45 -19.51 16.45
N LYS A 42 -25.62 -19.29 15.82
CA LYS A 42 -25.79 -18.23 14.81
C LYS A 42 -25.57 -16.84 15.40
N ASP A 43 -26.10 -16.60 16.60
CA ASP A 43 -26.03 -15.30 17.27
C ASP A 43 -24.61 -15.00 17.75
N GLN A 44 -23.87 -16.04 18.17
CA GLN A 44 -22.43 -15.97 18.42
C GLN A 44 -21.56 -15.87 17.14
N ARG A 45 -22.17 -15.71 15.95
CA ARG A 45 -21.50 -15.71 14.63
C ARG A 45 -20.76 -17.00 14.27
N LYS A 46 -20.94 -18.09 15.02
CA LYS A 46 -20.32 -19.41 14.80
C LYS A 46 -21.13 -20.23 13.78
N GLN A 47 -21.22 -19.72 12.55
CA GLN A 47 -22.10 -20.30 11.51
C GLN A 47 -21.77 -21.78 11.20
N GLU A 48 -20.51 -22.19 11.30
CA GLU A 48 -20.13 -23.60 11.07
C GLU A 48 -20.72 -24.55 12.10
N LYS A 49 -20.67 -24.16 13.38
CA LYS A 49 -21.27 -24.95 14.46
C LYS A 49 -22.78 -24.98 14.34
N ALA A 50 -23.41 -23.87 13.96
CA ALA A 50 -24.85 -23.84 13.68
C ALA A 50 -25.23 -24.81 12.54
N ILE A 51 -24.50 -24.80 11.42
CA ILE A 51 -24.72 -25.73 10.31
C ILE A 51 -24.58 -27.18 10.77
N HIS A 52 -23.58 -27.47 11.61
CA HIS A 52 -23.38 -28.80 12.16
C HIS A 52 -24.57 -29.27 13.00
N VAL A 53 -25.04 -28.46 13.95
CA VAL A 53 -26.19 -28.80 14.80
C VAL A 53 -27.46 -29.00 13.98
N PHE A 54 -27.74 -28.13 13.00
CA PHE A 54 -28.91 -28.33 12.13
C PHE A 54 -28.78 -29.61 11.27
N ASN A 55 -27.57 -30.01 10.88
CA ASN A 55 -27.36 -31.30 10.21
C ASN A 55 -27.62 -32.48 11.14
N MET A 56 -27.33 -32.37 12.44
CA MET A 56 -27.68 -33.41 13.41
C MET A 56 -29.20 -33.54 13.52
N GLY A 57 -29.92 -32.42 13.68
CA GLY A 57 -31.38 -32.42 13.73
C GLY A 57 -32.00 -33.01 12.46
N LEU A 58 -31.52 -32.62 11.27
CA LEU A 58 -32.02 -33.18 9.99
C LEU A 58 -31.73 -34.69 9.79
N LYS A 59 -30.85 -35.29 10.62
CA LYS A 59 -30.59 -36.74 10.59
C LYS A 59 -31.46 -37.51 11.57
N GLN A 60 -31.81 -36.90 12.71
CA GLN A 60 -32.52 -37.56 13.81
C GLN A 60 -34.03 -37.31 13.79
N VAL A 61 -34.44 -36.10 13.40
CA VAL A 61 -35.85 -35.69 13.38
C VAL A 61 -36.54 -36.25 12.14
N SER A 62 -37.75 -36.79 12.31
CA SER A 62 -38.58 -37.25 11.20
C SER A 62 -38.91 -36.12 10.21
N VAL A 63 -38.88 -36.44 8.91
CA VAL A 63 -39.24 -35.51 7.82
C VAL A 63 -40.69 -35.02 7.92
N THR A 64 -41.57 -35.80 8.54
CA THR A 64 -42.99 -35.44 8.72
C THR A 64 -43.23 -34.51 9.92
N HIS A 65 -42.21 -34.25 10.75
CA HIS A 65 -42.34 -33.38 11.90
C HIS A 65 -42.56 -31.93 11.44
N TYR A 66 -43.52 -31.21 12.05
CA TYR A 66 -43.93 -29.86 11.61
C TYR A 66 -42.79 -28.83 11.58
N ASN A 67 -41.78 -29.01 12.43
CA ASN A 67 -40.57 -28.17 12.53
C ASN A 67 -39.36 -28.66 11.69
N TYR A 68 -39.49 -29.76 10.93
CA TYR A 68 -38.40 -30.27 10.11
C TYR A 68 -37.95 -29.27 9.03
N ASP A 69 -38.91 -28.60 8.38
CA ASP A 69 -38.61 -27.55 7.39
C ASP A 69 -37.91 -26.33 8.02
N ALA A 70 -38.21 -26.02 9.28
CA ALA A 70 -37.50 -24.96 10.00
C ALA A 70 -36.00 -25.29 10.13
N LEU A 71 -35.63 -26.54 10.47
CA LEU A 71 -34.23 -26.97 10.49
C LEU A 71 -33.55 -26.79 9.13
N ARG A 72 -34.25 -27.16 8.05
CA ARG A 72 -33.75 -27.02 6.67
C ARG A 72 -33.52 -25.55 6.30
N GLN A 73 -34.50 -24.69 6.58
CA GLN A 73 -34.42 -23.25 6.32
C GLN A 73 -33.29 -22.61 7.13
N ARG A 74 -33.20 -22.89 8.44
CA ARG A 74 -32.18 -22.29 9.30
C ARG A 74 -30.76 -22.72 8.94
N LYS A 75 -30.58 -23.96 8.48
CA LYS A 75 -29.32 -24.43 7.88
C LYS A 75 -28.95 -23.63 6.63
N GLN A 76 -29.91 -23.39 5.72
CA GLN A 76 -29.66 -22.59 4.52
C GLN A 76 -29.28 -21.14 4.87
N GLU A 77 -29.96 -20.53 5.85
CA GLU A 77 -29.59 -19.21 6.38
C GLU A 77 -28.18 -19.19 6.99
N ALA A 78 -27.79 -20.22 7.74
CA ALA A 78 -26.45 -20.30 8.32
C ALA A 78 -25.38 -20.46 7.23
N LYS A 79 -25.67 -21.24 6.18
CA LYS A 79 -24.80 -21.36 4.99
C LYS A 79 -24.64 -20.03 4.26
N SER A 80 -25.73 -19.31 4.02
CA SER A 80 -25.68 -18.01 3.32
C SER A 80 -24.94 -16.95 4.16
N ARG A 81 -25.10 -16.97 5.49
CA ARG A 81 -24.35 -16.10 6.40
C ARG A 81 -22.86 -16.46 6.45
N LYS A 82 -22.49 -17.73 6.39
CA LYS A 82 -21.08 -18.18 6.35
C LYS A 82 -20.36 -17.68 5.09
N THR A 83 -21.04 -17.68 3.95
CA THR A 83 -20.46 -17.25 2.66
C THR A 83 -20.48 -15.73 2.47
N LYS A 84 -21.22 -15.00 3.32
CA LYS A 84 -21.29 -13.54 3.26
C LYS A 84 -19.93 -12.93 3.63
N ARG A 85 -19.22 -12.39 2.65
CA ARG A 85 -18.05 -11.55 2.88
C ARG A 85 -18.51 -10.23 3.50
N VAL A 86 -17.93 -9.88 4.64
CA VAL A 86 -18.22 -8.64 5.35
C VAL A 86 -17.05 -7.70 5.15
N ASP A 87 -17.31 -6.55 4.52
CA ASP A 87 -16.35 -5.47 4.47
C ASP A 87 -16.43 -4.66 5.76
N ILE A 88 -15.46 -4.89 6.65
CA ILE A 88 -15.43 -4.29 7.98
C ILE A 88 -15.12 -2.79 7.91
N LEU A 89 -14.16 -2.37 7.08
CA LEU A 89 -13.78 -0.95 7.00
C LEU A 89 -14.92 -0.07 6.49
N SER A 90 -15.76 -0.60 5.59
CA SER A 90 -16.95 0.12 5.12
C SER A 90 -18.06 0.27 6.17
N GLN A 91 -18.04 -0.50 7.25
CA GLN A 91 -19.05 -0.46 8.30
C GLN A 91 -18.61 0.34 9.53
N LEU A 92 -17.34 0.69 9.62
CA LEU A 92 -16.79 1.44 10.73
C LEU A 92 -16.92 2.95 10.47
N PRO A 93 -17.13 3.77 11.51
CA PRO A 93 -16.99 5.21 11.42
C PRO A 93 -15.63 5.61 10.85
N LEU A 94 -15.58 6.75 10.16
CA LEU A 94 -14.38 7.20 9.45
C LEU A 94 -13.18 7.34 10.39
N GLU A 95 -13.41 7.80 11.61
CA GLU A 95 -12.39 8.02 12.64
C GLU A 95 -11.73 6.71 13.06
N ILE A 96 -12.52 5.65 13.26
CA ILE A 96 -12.01 4.33 13.62
C ILE A 96 -11.22 3.74 12.46
N THR A 97 -11.75 3.89 11.25
CA THR A 97 -11.08 3.42 10.04
C THR A 97 -9.73 4.10 9.83
N HIS A 98 -9.66 5.43 10.02
CA HIS A 98 -8.39 6.16 9.97
C HIS A 98 -7.42 5.71 11.05
N HIS A 99 -7.90 5.48 12.28
CA HIS A 99 -7.05 4.97 13.36
C HIS A 99 -6.47 3.59 13.05
N ILE A 100 -7.25 2.69 12.45
CA ILE A 100 -6.76 1.39 12.00
C ILE A 100 -5.67 1.56 10.93
N ILE A 101 -5.92 2.41 9.93
CA ILE A 101 -4.98 2.68 8.82
C ILE A 101 -3.67 3.28 9.33
N ASP A 102 -3.73 4.17 10.32
CA ASP A 102 -2.55 4.80 10.94
C ASP A 102 -1.61 3.78 11.61
N ASN A 103 -2.09 2.57 11.93
CA ASN A 103 -1.29 1.50 12.51
C ASN A 103 -0.69 0.54 11.47
N PHE A 104 -0.93 0.74 10.17
CA PHE A 104 -0.40 -0.12 9.11
C PHE A 104 0.96 0.37 8.59
N ASP A 105 1.88 -0.58 8.35
CA ASP A 105 3.11 -0.30 7.64
C ASP A 105 2.91 -0.10 6.12
N GLN A 106 3.95 0.41 5.45
CA GLN A 106 3.92 0.78 4.03
C GLN A 106 3.68 -0.37 3.08
N GLU A 107 4.14 -1.55 3.43
CA GLU A 107 3.90 -2.72 2.61
C GLU A 107 2.44 -3.20 2.76
N SER A 108 1.97 -3.29 4.00
CA SER A 108 0.62 -3.72 4.36
C SER A 108 -0.45 -2.86 3.72
N ILE A 109 -0.31 -1.53 3.73
CA ILE A 109 -1.30 -0.65 3.09
C ILE A 109 -1.42 -0.90 1.59
N THR A 110 -0.30 -1.13 0.89
CA THR A 110 -0.37 -1.43 -0.55
C THR A 110 -1.08 -2.76 -0.81
N LEU A 111 -0.87 -3.77 0.03
CA LEU A 111 -1.55 -5.06 -0.04
C LEU A 111 -3.04 -4.93 0.28
N TYR A 112 -3.39 -4.22 1.35
CA TYR A 112 -4.77 -4.03 1.81
C TYR A 112 -5.62 -3.24 0.82
N SER A 113 -5.01 -2.35 0.02
CA SER A 113 -5.68 -1.66 -1.09
C SER A 113 -6.23 -2.62 -2.18
N ARG A 114 -5.88 -3.91 -2.15
CA ARG A 114 -6.34 -4.94 -3.10
C ARG A 114 -7.46 -5.83 -2.56
N ILE A 115 -7.81 -5.74 -1.28
CA ILE A 115 -8.82 -6.62 -0.66
C ILE A 115 -10.18 -6.41 -1.33
N CYS A 116 -10.62 -5.14 -1.43
CA CYS A 116 -11.81 -4.77 -2.19
C CYS A 116 -11.73 -3.29 -2.62
N SER A 117 -12.65 -2.88 -3.50
CA SER A 117 -12.73 -1.50 -4.00
C SER A 117 -12.98 -0.47 -2.88
N SER A 118 -13.73 -0.83 -1.85
CA SER A 118 -14.01 0.10 -0.74
C SER A 118 -12.78 0.36 0.11
N TRP A 119 -12.05 -0.70 0.50
CA TRP A 119 -10.77 -0.58 1.20
C TRP A 119 -9.82 0.30 0.41
N ARG A 120 -9.70 0.07 -0.89
CA ARG A 120 -8.89 0.91 -1.78
C ARG A 120 -9.28 2.38 -1.68
N ASN A 121 -10.57 2.70 -1.80
CA ASN A 121 -11.05 4.09 -1.79
C ASN A 121 -10.80 4.79 -0.44
N ILE A 122 -10.99 4.07 0.66
CA ILE A 122 -10.74 4.59 2.01
C ILE A 122 -9.24 4.88 2.18
N ILE A 123 -8.39 3.90 1.89
CA ILE A 123 -6.94 4.03 2.04
C ILE A 123 -6.39 5.17 1.14
N LEU A 124 -6.86 5.27 -0.11
CA LEU A 124 -6.42 6.32 -1.04
C LEU A 124 -6.83 7.74 -0.59
N LYS A 125 -7.91 7.89 0.18
CA LYS A 125 -8.33 9.19 0.75
C LYS A 125 -7.53 9.59 1.98
N HIS A 126 -6.81 8.66 2.60
CA HIS A 126 -6.02 8.92 3.79
C HIS A 126 -4.71 9.64 3.46
N SER A 127 -4.80 10.95 3.18
CA SER A 127 -3.72 11.78 2.63
C SER A 127 -2.42 11.75 3.43
N LYS A 128 -2.51 11.79 4.77
CA LYS A 128 -1.37 11.78 5.70
C LYS A 128 -0.40 10.63 5.44
N TYR A 129 -0.93 9.48 5.02
CA TYR A 129 -0.13 8.31 4.75
C TYR A 129 0.77 8.47 3.53
N TRP A 130 0.26 9.13 2.50
CA TRP A 130 0.88 9.23 1.20
C TRP A 130 1.88 10.38 1.10
N GLU A 131 2.00 11.21 2.14
CA GLU A 131 2.94 12.34 2.17
C GLU A 131 4.38 11.87 2.00
N ARG A 132 4.73 10.72 2.58
CA ARG A 132 6.07 10.12 2.48
C ARG A 132 5.96 8.71 1.96
N MET A 133 6.51 8.48 0.77
CA MET A 133 6.53 7.15 0.16
C MET A 133 7.94 6.63 -0.02
N THR A 134 8.19 5.48 0.58
CA THR A 134 9.34 4.64 0.28
C THR A 134 8.95 3.56 -0.72
N ILE A 135 9.66 3.47 -1.84
CA ILE A 135 9.46 2.45 -2.85
C ILE A 135 10.73 1.61 -2.90
N ALA A 136 10.69 0.43 -2.28
CA ALA A 136 11.80 -0.50 -2.29
C ALA A 136 11.54 -1.65 -3.27
N GLY A 137 12.45 -1.84 -4.24
CA GLY A 137 12.28 -2.79 -5.32
C GLY A 137 12.84 -4.18 -5.04
N TRP A 138 12.64 -4.80 -3.88
CA TRP A 138 13.20 -6.12 -3.53
C TRP A 138 12.99 -7.20 -4.62
N GLU A 139 14.04 -7.94 -4.97
CA GLU A 139 14.05 -8.96 -6.05
C GLU A 139 13.06 -10.12 -5.87
N TYR A 140 12.60 -10.36 -4.63
CA TYR A 140 11.86 -11.59 -4.29
C TYR A 140 10.43 -11.36 -3.78
N GLY A 141 9.92 -10.12 -3.81
CA GLY A 141 8.59 -9.78 -3.32
C GLY A 141 7.57 -9.51 -4.43
N HIS A 142 6.44 -10.23 -4.43
CA HIS A 142 5.29 -9.98 -5.32
C HIS A 142 4.64 -8.59 -5.13
N SER A 143 5.09 -7.78 -4.16
CA SER A 143 4.59 -6.44 -3.83
C SER A 143 5.27 -5.29 -4.60
N THR A 144 6.35 -5.52 -5.35
CA THR A 144 7.21 -4.42 -5.87
C THR A 144 6.57 -3.45 -6.88
N LEU A 145 5.51 -3.85 -7.58
CA LEU A 145 4.80 -2.97 -8.53
C LEU A 145 3.72 -2.11 -7.89
N LEU A 146 3.20 -2.52 -6.75
CA LEU A 146 2.02 -1.90 -6.15
C LEU A 146 2.24 -0.44 -5.76
N PRO A 147 3.38 -0.06 -5.15
CA PRO A 147 3.66 1.36 -4.89
C PRO A 147 3.65 2.21 -6.17
N PHE A 148 4.23 1.71 -7.27
CA PHE A 148 4.25 2.44 -8.55
C PHE A 148 2.84 2.61 -9.15
N MET A 149 1.98 1.59 -9.02
CA MET A 149 0.60 1.67 -9.52
C MET A 149 -0.27 2.62 -8.71
N LEU A 150 -0.03 2.73 -7.40
CA LEU A 150 -0.78 3.62 -6.53
C LEU A 150 -0.30 5.07 -6.63
N LEU A 151 0.98 5.28 -6.95
CA LEU A 151 1.65 6.57 -7.00
C LEU A 151 0.88 7.61 -7.84
N SER A 152 0.35 7.23 -9.00
CA SER A 152 -0.46 8.14 -9.83
C SER A 152 -1.74 8.59 -9.11
N SER A 153 -2.41 7.67 -8.41
CA SER A 153 -3.67 7.93 -7.70
C SER A 153 -3.49 8.82 -6.47
N VAL A 154 -2.31 8.82 -5.86
CA VAL A 154 -2.04 9.56 -4.61
C VAL A 154 -1.09 10.76 -4.82
N SER A 155 -0.65 10.98 -6.06
CA SER A 155 0.36 11.98 -6.47
C SER A 155 0.17 13.37 -5.86
N GLN A 156 -1.08 13.83 -5.71
CA GLN A 156 -1.42 15.14 -5.14
C GLN A 156 -1.12 15.29 -3.63
N TYR A 157 -0.95 14.18 -2.92
CA TYR A 157 -0.64 14.17 -1.48
C TYR A 157 0.86 14.04 -1.21
N VAL A 158 1.63 13.57 -2.19
CA VAL A 158 3.03 13.17 -2.00
C VAL A 158 3.93 14.37 -1.85
N GLN A 159 4.71 14.38 -0.77
CA GLN A 159 5.70 15.39 -0.46
C GLN A 159 7.13 14.84 -0.58
N GLU A 160 7.33 13.57 -0.23
CA GLU A 160 8.63 12.93 -0.25
C GLU A 160 8.55 11.57 -0.90
N ILE A 161 9.44 11.33 -1.87
CA ILE A 161 9.59 10.04 -2.53
C ILE A 161 11.04 9.57 -2.34
N VAL A 162 11.19 8.40 -1.73
CA VAL A 162 12.46 7.70 -1.62
C VAL A 162 12.35 6.39 -2.37
N VAL A 163 13.13 6.23 -3.43
CA VAL A 163 13.10 5.03 -4.27
C VAL A 163 14.43 4.30 -4.14
N PHE A 164 14.36 3.06 -3.67
CA PHE A 164 15.46 2.11 -3.69
C PHE A 164 15.27 1.21 -4.91
N ILE A 165 16.09 1.43 -5.93
CA ILE A 165 15.89 0.79 -7.23
C ILE A 165 16.92 -0.31 -7.44
N ILE A 166 16.42 -1.46 -7.93
CA ILE A 166 17.25 -2.61 -8.31
C ILE A 166 17.44 -2.70 -9.84
N ASN A 167 16.46 -2.27 -10.64
CA ASN A 167 16.51 -2.38 -12.10
C ASN A 167 16.00 -1.12 -12.80
N SER A 168 16.65 -0.78 -13.91
CA SER A 168 16.30 0.30 -14.82
C SER A 168 14.87 0.32 -15.35
N ALA A 169 14.24 -0.83 -15.59
CA ALA A 169 12.86 -0.86 -16.06
C ALA A 169 11.90 -0.19 -15.05
N ARG A 170 12.21 -0.28 -13.75
CA ARG A 170 11.46 0.40 -12.68
C ARG A 170 11.71 1.90 -12.65
N VAL A 171 12.93 2.35 -12.99
CA VAL A 171 13.25 3.78 -13.18
C VAL A 171 12.39 4.37 -14.30
N ALA A 172 12.34 3.70 -15.46
CA ALA A 172 11.55 4.17 -16.59
C ALA A 172 10.05 4.25 -16.26
N THR A 173 9.54 3.25 -15.51
CA THR A 173 8.15 3.26 -15.01
C THR A 173 7.90 4.46 -14.09
N LEU A 174 8.81 4.72 -13.13
CA LEU A 174 8.72 5.88 -12.24
C LEU A 174 8.70 7.19 -13.02
N PHE A 175 9.58 7.33 -14.01
CA PHE A 175 9.69 8.54 -14.82
C PHE A 175 8.41 8.78 -15.63
N LYS A 176 7.84 7.72 -16.20
CA LYS A 176 6.54 7.80 -16.87
C LYS A 176 5.43 8.25 -15.91
N VAL A 177 5.45 7.81 -14.65
CA VAL A 177 4.50 8.29 -13.63
C VAL A 177 4.71 9.78 -13.34
N PHE A 178 5.95 10.25 -13.20
CA PHE A 178 6.23 11.69 -13.02
C PHE A 178 5.75 12.55 -14.20
N GLN A 179 5.81 12.01 -15.41
CA GLN A 179 5.31 12.70 -16.61
C GLN A 179 3.78 12.79 -16.68
N THR A 180 3.07 11.81 -16.11
CA THR A 180 1.61 11.64 -16.32
C THR A 180 0.77 12.03 -15.10
N ALA A 181 1.34 11.99 -13.90
CA ALA A 181 0.61 12.27 -12.65
C ALA A 181 0.90 13.67 -12.09
N ASN A 182 -0.03 14.17 -11.27
CA ASN A 182 0.03 15.54 -10.75
C ASN A 182 0.67 15.60 -9.36
N PHE A 183 1.97 15.91 -9.30
CA PHE A 183 2.71 16.07 -8.06
C PHE A 183 2.79 17.52 -7.61
N SER A 184 1.66 18.06 -7.14
CA SER A 184 1.56 19.47 -6.72
C SER A 184 2.29 19.79 -5.41
N LYS A 185 2.67 18.79 -4.62
CA LYS A 185 3.28 18.97 -3.28
C LYS A 185 4.66 18.36 -3.10
N ILE A 186 5.22 17.69 -4.12
CA ILE A 186 6.50 17.00 -3.99
C ILE A 186 7.63 18.00 -3.71
N ARG A 187 8.42 17.73 -2.68
CA ARG A 187 9.53 18.57 -2.21
C ARG A 187 10.85 17.82 -2.21
N LEU A 188 10.81 16.51 -1.98
CA LEU A 188 11.98 15.65 -1.92
C LEU A 188 11.80 14.48 -2.89
N LEU A 189 12.78 14.32 -3.78
CA LEU A 189 12.95 13.12 -4.60
C LEU A 189 14.33 12.55 -4.35
N LYS A 190 14.36 11.30 -3.89
CA LYS A 190 15.58 10.53 -3.67
C LYS A 190 15.53 9.23 -4.43
N ILE A 191 16.50 9.01 -5.31
CA ILE A 191 16.64 7.78 -6.11
C ILE A 191 18.02 7.21 -5.81
N VAL A 192 18.04 6.05 -5.15
CA VAL A 192 19.27 5.41 -4.68
C VAL A 192 19.32 3.97 -5.21
N PRO A 193 20.48 3.49 -5.66
CA PRO A 193 20.67 2.08 -5.94
C PRO A 193 20.54 1.28 -4.64
N GLN A 194 19.76 0.21 -4.66
CA GLN A 194 19.73 -0.72 -3.53
C GLN A 194 21.10 -1.42 -3.45
N ARG A 195 21.77 -1.35 -2.30
CA ARG A 195 23.08 -2.00 -2.08
C ARG A 195 22.90 -3.52 -2.08
N CYS A 196 22.95 -4.18 -3.24
CA CYS A 196 23.23 -5.61 -3.27
C CYS A 196 24.72 -5.84 -2.99
N LEU A 197 25.03 -6.83 -2.16
CA LEU A 197 26.39 -7.24 -1.73
C LEU A 197 27.30 -7.73 -2.87
N SER A 198 26.86 -7.61 -4.12
CA SER A 198 27.59 -7.88 -5.34
C SER A 198 27.32 -6.72 -6.30
N ILE A 199 28.32 -5.86 -6.47
CA ILE A 199 28.24 -4.59 -7.21
C ILE A 199 27.98 -4.88 -8.70
N ARG A 200 26.71 -4.96 -9.09
CA ARG A 200 26.22 -4.58 -10.41
C ARG A 200 25.23 -3.44 -10.18
N LEU A 201 25.80 -2.25 -10.04
CA LEU A 201 25.06 -1.01 -9.89
C LEU A 201 24.22 -0.77 -11.15
N LEU A 202 23.13 -0.01 -10.99
CA LEU A 202 22.07 0.18 -11.99
C LEU A 202 22.66 0.55 -13.35
N SER A 203 22.63 -0.36 -14.32
CA SER A 203 22.77 0.03 -15.73
C SER A 203 21.48 0.73 -16.12
N ILE A 204 21.47 2.07 -16.09
CA ILE A 204 20.34 2.89 -16.52
C ILE A 204 20.37 2.96 -18.07
N PRO A 205 19.44 2.33 -18.80
CA PRO A 205 19.20 2.54 -20.21
C PRO A 205 18.33 3.78 -20.47
N THR A 206 17.83 4.42 -19.41
CA THR A 206 16.98 5.60 -19.44
C THR A 206 17.80 6.76 -19.97
N SER A 207 17.48 7.24 -21.17
CA SER A 207 18.23 8.31 -21.81
C SER A 207 18.21 9.58 -20.96
N TYR A 208 19.24 10.42 -21.10
CA TYR A 208 19.31 11.73 -20.45
C TYR A 208 18.01 12.56 -20.61
N ALA A 209 17.43 12.52 -21.81
CA ALA A 209 16.18 13.21 -22.14
C ALA A 209 14.98 12.71 -21.32
N GLU A 210 14.93 11.42 -20.99
CA GLU A 210 13.88 10.84 -20.16
C GLU A 210 13.95 11.33 -18.70
N LEU A 211 15.16 11.48 -18.15
CA LEU A 211 15.32 12.05 -16.80
C LEU A 211 14.83 13.50 -16.76
N LEU A 212 15.28 14.34 -17.69
CA LEU A 212 14.87 15.76 -17.70
C LEU A 212 13.37 15.93 -17.92
N SER A 213 12.79 15.18 -18.87
CA SER A 213 11.35 15.21 -19.12
C SER A 213 10.53 14.72 -17.93
N ALA A 214 11.03 13.76 -17.14
CA ALA A 214 10.39 13.30 -15.91
C ALA A 214 10.51 14.29 -14.75
N LEU A 215 11.61 15.05 -14.66
CA LEU A 215 11.79 16.06 -13.61
C LEU A 215 11.01 17.35 -13.89
N ASN A 216 10.74 17.67 -15.17
CA ASN A 216 10.09 18.92 -15.55
C ASN A 216 8.73 19.17 -14.86
N PRO A 217 7.79 18.20 -14.76
CA PRO A 217 6.50 18.40 -14.09
C PRO A 217 6.62 18.71 -12.59
N ILE A 218 7.64 18.16 -11.92
CA ILE A 218 7.85 18.29 -10.47
C ILE A 218 8.80 19.44 -10.10
N SER A 219 9.39 20.09 -11.10
CA SER A 219 10.47 21.07 -10.95
C SER A 219 10.12 22.32 -10.13
N LYS A 220 8.84 22.74 -10.17
CA LYS A 220 8.35 23.96 -9.51
C LYS A 220 8.19 23.81 -7.99
N THR A 221 8.14 22.58 -7.50
CA THR A 221 7.85 22.22 -6.11
C THR A 221 9.05 21.54 -5.45
N LEU A 222 9.89 20.88 -6.24
CA LEU A 222 11.09 20.18 -5.79
C LEU A 222 12.12 21.13 -5.15
N THR A 223 12.49 20.81 -3.90
CA THR A 223 13.50 21.54 -3.11
C THR A 223 14.75 20.70 -2.88
N THR A 224 14.61 19.39 -2.79
CA THR A 224 15.69 18.43 -2.56
C THR A 224 15.66 17.34 -3.62
N LEU A 225 16.80 17.16 -4.30
CA LEU A 225 17.00 16.12 -5.30
C LEU A 225 18.26 15.34 -4.95
N ASP A 226 18.11 14.05 -4.67
CA ASP A 226 19.21 13.12 -4.39
C ASP A 226 19.17 12.00 -5.44
N LEU A 227 20.10 12.06 -6.39
CA LEU A 227 20.22 11.09 -7.48
C LEU A 227 21.56 10.38 -7.36
N ALA A 228 21.53 9.08 -7.14
CA ALA A 228 22.69 8.21 -7.28
C ALA A 228 22.47 7.30 -8.49
N LEU A 229 23.22 7.54 -9.56
CA LEU A 229 23.05 6.89 -10.86
C LEU A 229 24.39 6.24 -11.27
N GLU A 230 24.37 5.05 -11.89
CA GLU A 230 25.53 4.51 -12.61
C GLU A 230 25.18 4.50 -14.10
N THR A 231 26.09 4.96 -14.95
CA THR A 231 25.87 4.98 -16.39
C THR A 231 27.07 4.38 -17.10
N LYS A 232 26.79 3.49 -18.05
CA LYS A 232 27.77 2.99 -19.03
C LYS A 232 27.93 3.95 -20.22
N SER A 233 27.04 4.94 -20.33
CA SER A 233 27.04 5.93 -21.41
C SER A 233 27.83 7.17 -21.00
N THR A 234 28.60 7.69 -21.96
CA THR A 234 29.30 8.98 -21.89
C THR A 234 28.34 10.19 -21.84
N ASN A 235 27.05 10.00 -22.10
CA ASN A 235 26.02 11.05 -22.04
C ASN A 235 25.53 11.27 -20.61
N LEU A 236 26.43 11.75 -19.75
CA LEU A 236 26.12 12.18 -18.40
C LEU A 236 25.18 13.39 -18.43
N PRO A 237 24.11 13.40 -17.62
CA PRO A 237 23.32 14.59 -17.39
C PRO A 237 24.20 15.79 -17.01
N LYS A 238 24.12 16.87 -17.78
CA LYS A 238 24.82 18.10 -17.40
C LYS A 238 24.18 18.64 -16.13
N LEU A 239 25.01 18.95 -15.14
CA LEU A 239 24.56 19.52 -13.88
C LEU A 239 23.80 20.84 -14.10
N SER A 240 24.22 21.63 -15.10
CA SER A 240 23.56 22.88 -15.51
C SER A 240 22.08 22.68 -15.79
N ASP A 241 21.73 21.61 -16.50
CA ASP A 241 20.38 21.41 -17.02
C ASP A 241 19.44 20.96 -15.88
N ILE A 242 19.93 20.14 -14.96
CA ILE A 242 19.22 19.78 -13.71
C ILE A 242 18.98 21.02 -12.85
N LEU A 243 20.00 21.89 -12.71
CA LEU A 243 19.91 23.14 -11.95
C LEU A 243 19.01 24.18 -12.62
N ASN A 244 18.85 24.13 -13.94
CA ASN A 244 17.98 25.01 -14.71
C ASN A 244 16.51 24.59 -14.64
N ILE A 245 16.23 23.29 -14.57
CA ILE A 245 14.85 22.78 -14.45
C ILE A 245 14.21 23.27 -13.16
N SER A 246 14.92 23.22 -12.03
CA SER A 246 14.31 23.39 -10.71
C SER A 246 14.65 24.74 -10.07
N GLY A 247 13.79 25.74 -10.26
CA GLY A 247 13.98 27.08 -9.66
C GLY A 247 14.09 27.08 -8.13
N LYS A 248 13.36 26.18 -7.45
CA LYS A 248 13.29 26.09 -5.98
C LYS A 248 14.28 25.11 -5.33
N LEU A 249 15.11 24.44 -6.12
CA LEU A 249 16.04 23.45 -5.58
C LEU A 249 17.08 24.11 -4.69
N THR A 250 17.09 23.74 -3.41
CA THR A 250 18.02 24.19 -2.39
C THR A 250 19.13 23.18 -2.13
N THR A 251 18.84 21.89 -2.35
CA THR A 251 19.76 20.78 -2.12
C THR A 251 19.80 19.88 -3.33
N LEU A 252 20.99 19.73 -3.92
CA LEU A 252 21.25 18.75 -4.96
C LEU A 252 22.38 17.82 -4.51
N ARG A 253 22.09 16.52 -4.44
CA ARG A 253 23.09 15.46 -4.40
C ARG A 253 23.01 14.71 -5.71
N TYR A 254 24.11 14.71 -6.45
CA TYR A 254 24.21 14.04 -7.73
C TYR A 254 25.48 13.20 -7.71
N ILE A 255 25.31 11.88 -7.64
CA ILE A 255 26.40 10.92 -7.64
C ILE A 255 26.30 10.16 -8.95
N VAL A 256 27.34 10.27 -9.78
CA VAL A 256 27.46 9.42 -10.95
C VAL A 256 28.72 8.60 -10.89
N LYS A 257 28.55 7.30 -11.08
CA LYS A 257 29.66 6.39 -11.31
C LYS A 257 29.72 6.09 -12.81
N SER A 258 30.86 6.40 -13.41
CA SER A 258 31.23 6.15 -14.81
C SER A 258 32.50 5.29 -14.80
N ASP A 259 32.71 4.51 -15.85
CA ASP A 259 33.95 3.74 -16.05
C ASP A 259 35.20 4.65 -16.16
N ASN A 260 35.01 5.96 -16.31
CA ASN A 260 36.02 7.00 -16.07
C ASN A 260 35.73 7.74 -14.75
N PRO A 261 36.68 7.79 -13.79
CA PRO A 261 36.43 8.30 -12.45
C PRO A 261 36.50 9.82 -12.43
N VAL A 262 35.46 10.50 -12.94
CA VAL A 262 35.22 11.89 -12.57
C VAL A 262 34.25 11.88 -11.40
N PHE A 263 34.81 11.70 -10.20
CA PHE A 263 34.09 11.90 -8.95
C PHE A 263 33.78 13.39 -8.82
N ILE A 264 32.54 13.78 -9.12
CA ILE A 264 32.04 15.10 -8.73
C ILE A 264 30.91 14.91 -7.70
N PRO A 265 31.23 14.67 -6.42
CA PRO A 265 30.25 14.80 -5.36
C PRO A 265 30.06 16.28 -5.03
N THR A 266 29.38 17.03 -5.91
CA THR A 266 28.97 18.40 -5.56
C THR A 266 27.61 18.34 -4.87
N THR A 267 27.63 18.36 -3.54
CA THR A 267 26.46 18.85 -2.80
C THR A 267 26.37 20.34 -3.11
N VAL A 268 25.41 20.74 -3.94
CA VAL A 268 25.21 22.15 -4.31
C VAL A 268 24.10 22.70 -3.43
N THR A 269 24.45 23.58 -2.51
CA THR A 269 23.49 24.39 -1.73
C THR A 269 22.95 25.55 -2.58
N ALA A 270 21.82 26.13 -2.18
CA ALA A 270 21.21 27.28 -2.87
C ALA A 270 22.18 28.46 -3.12
N GLN A 271 23.11 28.72 -2.19
CA GLN A 271 24.17 29.73 -2.36
C GLN A 271 25.23 29.30 -3.39
N GLN A 272 25.60 28.02 -3.41
CA GLN A 272 26.54 27.47 -4.40
C GLN A 272 25.92 27.34 -5.80
N LYS A 273 24.59 27.39 -5.93
CA LYS A 273 23.87 27.30 -7.20
C LYS A 273 24.10 28.51 -8.11
N THR A 274 24.19 29.71 -7.54
CA THR A 274 24.51 30.95 -8.30
C THR A 274 25.96 30.92 -8.77
N LEU A 275 26.88 30.59 -7.86
CA LEU A 275 28.31 30.45 -8.15
C LEU A 275 28.62 29.37 -9.19
N LEU A 276 27.95 28.21 -9.12
CA LEU A 276 28.10 27.15 -10.12
C LEU A 276 27.49 27.50 -11.48
N LYS A 277 26.36 28.23 -11.51
CA LYS A 277 25.82 28.77 -12.76
C LYS A 277 26.81 29.72 -13.44
N GLU A 278 27.40 30.64 -12.68
CA GLU A 278 28.42 31.58 -13.17
C GLU A 278 29.70 30.89 -13.62
N LEU A 279 30.21 29.92 -12.85
CA LEU A 279 31.41 29.13 -13.20
C LEU A 279 31.22 28.28 -14.46
N VAL A 280 30.05 27.65 -14.63
CA VAL A 280 29.75 26.84 -15.82
C VAL A 280 29.62 27.74 -17.06
N LEU A 281 28.91 28.86 -16.97
CA LEU A 281 28.81 29.86 -18.05
C LEU A 281 30.18 30.43 -18.44
N PHE A 282 31.05 30.71 -17.47
CA PHE A 282 32.40 31.19 -17.71
C PHE A 282 33.27 30.13 -18.43
N SER A 283 33.14 28.85 -18.07
CA SER A 283 33.88 27.75 -18.71
C SER A 283 33.44 27.46 -20.15
N GLU A 284 32.15 27.61 -20.47
CA GLU A 284 31.62 27.42 -21.82
C GLU A 284 31.99 28.60 -22.74
N ASN A 285 31.98 29.84 -22.24
CA ASN A 285 32.43 31.01 -23.01
C ASN A 285 33.94 30.96 -23.33
N LYS A 286 34.77 30.46 -22.41
CA LYS A 286 36.22 30.32 -22.64
C LYS A 286 36.56 29.22 -23.66
N ARG A 287 35.69 28.23 -23.86
CA ARG A 287 35.85 27.23 -24.93
C ARG A 287 35.46 27.78 -26.30
N ARG A 288 34.39 28.58 -26.39
CA ARG A 288 33.95 29.22 -27.65
C ARG A 288 34.88 30.32 -28.16
N GLN A 289 35.73 30.89 -27.31
CA GLN A 289 36.76 31.86 -27.72
C GLN A 289 38.07 31.21 -28.21
N ASN A 290 38.21 29.90 -28.05
CA ASN A 290 39.40 29.12 -28.44
C ASN A 290 39.12 28.15 -29.61
N GLU A 291 37.94 28.23 -30.22
CA GLU A 291 37.55 27.60 -31.48
C GLU A 291 37.48 28.67 -32.58
#